data_AF-A0A6J4P652-F1
#
_entry.id   AF-A0A6J4P652-F1
#
_cell.length_a   1.000
_cell.length_b   1.000
_cell.length_c   1.000
_cell.angle_alpha   90.00
_cell.angle_beta   90.00
_cell.angle_gamma   90.00
#
_symmetry.space_group_name_H-M   'P 1'
#
loop_
_entity.id
_entity.type
_entity.pdbx_description
1 polymer ?
#
loop_
_entity_poly.entity_id
_entity_poly.type
_entity_poly.pdbx_seq_one_letter_code
_entity_poly.pdbx_strand_id
1 'polypeptide(L)'
;MGSVPPDPDFEHRTADETVIGTYWGYDGASGLGTPPRLYNQIVREVAVAKGNTPEQNARLFALVNVAMADAGILAWDQKYIHDLWRPVLGVREHDQSMGPAAEGNNDMDDECQPDWLPLGAPNTNVIGKNTTPPFPAYPSGHATFGAAAFHITRLFYDPNVGDQDPDTLFDGLVFVSDEYDGFNKDNKGTVRPRHVRDFPDGLWRMIEENGRSRVYLGVHWVFDAFAVDSDGALDLGQNVGGVPLGLKIAKDIFGDGMKKSTVPPRT
;
A
#
# COMPACT_ATOMS: atom_id res chain seq x y z
N MET A 1 -14.11 3.26 15.57
CA MET A 1 -12.96 3.15 14.65
C MET A 1 -13.50 2.44 13.42
N GLY A 2 -13.96 3.16 12.40
CA GLY A 2 -14.96 2.66 11.44
C GLY A 2 -16.30 2.44 12.14
N SER A 3 -17.32 3.22 11.82
CA SER A 3 -18.68 2.96 12.30
C SER A 3 -19.29 1.84 11.45
N VAL A 4 -18.74 0.63 11.57
CA VAL A 4 -19.49 -0.54 11.12
C VAL A 4 -20.66 -0.64 12.10
N PRO A 5 -21.92 -0.70 11.61
CA PRO A 5 -23.08 -0.94 12.46
C PRO A 5 -22.83 -2.19 13.34
N PRO A 6 -23.47 -2.31 14.50
CA PRO A 6 -23.41 -3.53 15.33
C PRO A 6 -24.20 -4.68 14.68
N ASP A 7 -23.94 -4.91 13.41
CA ASP A 7 -24.52 -5.94 12.58
C ASP A 7 -23.55 -7.15 12.59
N PRO A 8 -24.02 -8.33 13.02
CA PRO A 8 -23.19 -9.53 13.14
C PRO A 8 -22.61 -10.04 11.81
N ASP A 9 -23.11 -9.54 10.67
CA ASP A 9 -22.65 -9.97 9.35
C ASP A 9 -21.40 -9.18 8.87
N PHE A 10 -20.99 -8.13 9.59
CA PHE A 10 -19.76 -7.40 9.28
C PHE A 10 -18.65 -7.61 10.32
N GLU A 11 -17.50 -8.08 9.85
CA GLU A 11 -16.32 -8.20 10.70
C GLU A 11 -15.67 -6.84 10.97
N HIS A 12 -15.49 -6.51 12.25
CA HIS A 12 -14.74 -5.33 12.65
C HIS A 12 -13.25 -5.55 12.47
N ARG A 13 -12.57 -4.51 11.95
CA ARG A 13 -11.09 -4.48 11.91
C ARG A 13 -10.50 -4.83 13.27
N THR A 14 -9.60 -5.79 13.30
CA THR A 14 -8.89 -6.25 14.50
C THR A 14 -7.84 -5.25 14.96
N ALA A 15 -7.29 -5.47 16.16
CA ALA A 15 -6.15 -4.69 16.66
C ALA A 15 -4.91 -4.87 15.76
N ASP A 16 -4.66 -6.09 15.29
CA ASP A 16 -3.52 -6.40 14.41
C ASP A 16 -3.64 -5.70 13.06
N GLU A 17 -4.83 -5.75 12.44
CA GLU A 17 -5.08 -5.05 11.18
C GLU A 17 -4.98 -3.53 11.32
N THR A 18 -5.35 -2.97 12.48
CA THR A 18 -5.14 -1.54 12.78
C THR A 18 -3.65 -1.20 12.84
N VAL A 19 -2.85 -2.09 13.45
CA VAL A 19 -1.39 -1.96 13.47
C VAL A 19 -0.83 -2.07 12.06
N ILE A 20 -1.17 -3.11 11.29
CA ILE A 20 -0.72 -3.26 9.90
C ILE A 20 -1.08 -2.04 9.06
N GLY A 21 -2.32 -1.56 9.14
CA GLY A 21 -2.78 -0.36 8.43
C GLY A 21 -1.89 0.86 8.70
N THR A 22 -1.62 1.12 9.98
CA THR A 22 -0.81 2.28 10.38
C THR A 22 0.69 2.06 10.13
N TYR A 23 1.19 0.82 10.23
CA TYR A 23 2.60 0.47 10.07
C TYR A 23 3.14 0.83 8.69
N TRP A 24 2.30 0.68 7.66
CA TRP A 24 2.57 1.03 6.27
C TRP A 24 2.03 2.43 5.88
N GLY A 25 1.77 3.31 6.85
CA GLY A 25 1.20 4.66 6.69
C GLY A 25 2.03 5.55 5.77
N TYR A 26 3.06 6.21 6.32
CA TYR A 26 4.03 7.05 5.57
C TYR A 26 3.36 7.97 4.54
N ASP A 27 2.25 8.59 4.92
CA ASP A 27 1.38 9.34 4.03
C ASP A 27 1.80 10.82 3.90
N GLY A 28 3.11 11.09 3.82
CA GLY A 28 3.66 12.45 3.81
C GLY A 28 3.67 13.11 5.19
N ALA A 29 3.61 12.33 6.26
CA ALA A 29 3.54 12.83 7.62
C ALA A 29 4.84 13.51 8.07
N SER A 30 4.72 14.47 8.99
CA SER A 30 5.84 15.27 9.50
C SER A 30 6.89 14.38 10.16
N GLY A 31 8.14 14.45 9.67
CA GLY A 31 9.26 13.64 10.17
C GLY A 31 9.35 12.21 9.60
N LEU A 32 8.33 11.73 8.86
CA LEU A 32 8.32 10.38 8.29
C LEU A 32 8.48 10.37 6.77
N GLY A 33 7.95 11.38 6.07
CA GLY A 33 8.00 11.44 4.60
C GLY A 33 6.98 10.50 3.94
N THR A 34 7.33 10.00 2.75
CA THR A 34 6.44 9.25 1.84
C THR A 34 6.78 7.76 1.77
N PRO A 35 5.93 6.90 1.17
CA PRO A 35 6.15 5.44 1.18
C PRO A 35 7.48 4.99 0.57
N PRO A 36 8.03 5.62 -0.50
CA PRO A 36 9.36 5.28 -1.00
C PRO A 36 10.49 5.38 0.04
N ARG A 37 10.35 6.22 1.08
CA ARG A 37 11.30 6.25 2.20
C ARG A 37 11.26 4.95 3.01
N LEU A 38 10.07 4.50 3.39
CA LEU A 38 9.85 3.23 4.11
C LEU A 38 10.46 2.06 3.34
N TYR A 39 10.15 1.96 2.05
CA TYR A 39 10.65 0.84 1.24
C TYR A 39 12.17 0.86 1.12
N ASN A 40 12.79 2.04 0.96
CA ASN A 40 14.26 2.14 1.01
C ASN A 40 14.83 1.80 2.40
N GLN A 41 14.16 2.13 3.51
CA GLN A 41 14.60 1.70 4.85
C GLN A 41 14.67 0.17 4.94
N ILE A 42 13.63 -0.53 4.49
CA ILE A 42 13.57 -1.99 4.49
C ILE A 42 14.64 -2.61 3.57
N VAL A 43 14.76 -2.10 2.34
CA VAL A 43 15.77 -2.61 1.38
C VAL A 43 17.20 -2.41 1.91
N ARG A 44 17.45 -1.36 2.69
CA ARG A 44 18.76 -1.17 3.36
C ARG A 44 19.04 -2.24 4.40
N GLU A 45 18.05 -2.65 5.20
CA GLU A 45 18.22 -3.75 6.16
C GLU A 45 18.59 -5.05 5.45
N VAL A 46 17.90 -5.37 4.35
CA VAL A 46 18.22 -6.53 3.49
C VAL A 46 19.64 -6.41 2.95
N ALA A 47 20.01 -5.27 2.36
CA ALA A 47 21.33 -5.07 1.76
C ALA A 47 22.48 -5.22 2.77
N VAL A 48 22.29 -4.73 4.00
CA VAL A 48 23.25 -4.89 5.10
C VAL A 48 23.34 -6.36 5.53
N ALA A 49 22.20 -7.02 5.74
CA ALA A 49 22.16 -8.42 6.14
C ALA A 49 22.78 -9.38 5.10
N LYS A 50 22.63 -9.06 3.81
CA LYS A 50 23.25 -9.81 2.70
C LYS A 50 24.72 -9.49 2.49
N GLY A 51 25.28 -8.52 3.21
CA GLY A 51 26.69 -8.15 3.11
C GLY A 51 27.07 -7.55 1.75
N ASN A 52 26.17 -6.79 1.13
CA ASN A 52 26.39 -6.23 -0.20
C ASN A 52 27.66 -5.35 -0.27
N THR A 53 28.43 -5.48 -1.36
CA THR A 53 29.50 -4.53 -1.70
C THR A 53 28.94 -3.17 -2.14
N PRO A 54 29.78 -2.11 -2.19
CA PRO A 54 29.37 -0.82 -2.74
C PRO A 54 28.77 -0.90 -4.15
N GLU A 55 29.34 -1.73 -5.04
CA GLU A 55 28.86 -1.92 -6.42
C GLU A 55 27.51 -2.63 -6.45
N GLN A 56 27.32 -3.65 -5.60
CA GLN A 56 26.04 -4.33 -5.46
C GLN A 56 24.96 -3.37 -4.93
N ASN A 57 25.30 -2.55 -3.94
CA ASN A 57 24.40 -1.51 -3.43
C ASN A 57 24.06 -0.48 -4.51
N ALA A 58 25.04 -0.02 -5.29
CA ALA A 58 24.80 0.91 -6.38
C ALA A 58 23.80 0.33 -7.41
N ARG A 59 23.96 -0.96 -7.77
CA ARG A 59 23.03 -1.64 -8.68
C ARG A 59 21.65 -1.85 -8.06
N LEU A 60 21.57 -2.35 -6.83
CA LEU A 60 20.32 -2.61 -6.13
C LEU A 60 19.48 -1.34 -5.97
N PHE A 61 20.07 -0.26 -5.43
CA PHE A 61 19.33 0.98 -5.20
C PHE A 61 18.99 1.71 -6.51
N ALA A 62 19.78 1.54 -7.58
CA ALA A 62 19.38 2.01 -8.91
C ALA A 62 18.13 1.28 -9.41
N LEU A 63 18.12 -0.07 -9.36
CA LEU A 63 16.98 -0.89 -9.76
C LEU A 63 15.73 -0.53 -8.95
N VAL A 64 15.83 -0.52 -7.63
CA VAL A 64 14.70 -0.26 -6.71
C VAL A 64 14.09 1.12 -6.95
N ASN A 65 14.91 2.17 -7.05
CA ASN A 65 14.38 3.52 -7.20
C ASN A 65 13.91 3.82 -8.64
N VAL A 66 14.46 3.19 -9.67
CA VAL A 66 13.90 3.24 -11.03
C VAL A 66 12.55 2.51 -11.08
N ALA A 67 12.43 1.32 -10.49
CA ALA A 67 11.18 0.59 -10.42
C ALA A 67 10.09 1.34 -9.66
N MET A 68 10.43 1.97 -8.53
CA MET A 68 9.49 2.84 -7.83
C MET A 68 9.12 4.08 -8.65
N ALA A 69 10.04 4.68 -9.41
CA ALA A 69 9.72 5.83 -10.26
C ALA A 69 8.68 5.46 -11.33
N ASP A 70 8.90 4.34 -12.04
CA ASP A 70 7.96 3.86 -13.07
C ASP A 70 6.63 3.39 -12.45
N ALA A 71 6.67 2.78 -11.26
CA ALA A 71 5.47 2.47 -10.47
C ALA A 71 4.64 3.72 -10.15
N GLY A 72 5.30 4.82 -9.78
CA GLY A 72 4.64 6.10 -9.53
C GLY A 72 3.98 6.66 -10.79
N ILE A 73 4.71 6.68 -11.91
CA ILE A 73 4.20 7.17 -13.20
C ILE A 73 2.97 6.37 -13.63
N LEU A 74 3.08 5.04 -13.66
CA LEU A 74 2.01 4.17 -14.16
C LEU A 74 0.82 4.10 -13.21
N ALA A 75 1.04 4.07 -11.89
CA ALA A 75 -0.08 4.11 -10.94
C ALA A 75 -0.86 5.43 -11.05
N TRP A 76 -0.18 6.58 -11.19
CA TRP A 76 -0.87 7.86 -11.34
C TRP A 76 -1.58 8.01 -12.69
N ASP A 77 -0.99 7.52 -13.79
CA ASP A 77 -1.65 7.45 -15.08
C ASP A 77 -2.98 6.67 -14.98
N GLN A 78 -2.96 5.49 -14.36
CA GLN A 78 -4.17 4.68 -14.17
C GLN A 78 -5.18 5.36 -13.22
N LYS A 79 -4.72 6.03 -12.15
CA LYS A 79 -5.59 6.80 -11.25
C LYS A 79 -6.45 7.80 -11.98
N TYR A 80 -5.86 8.57 -12.88
CA TYR A 80 -6.59 9.63 -13.59
C TYR A 80 -7.30 9.13 -14.87
N ILE A 81 -6.96 7.95 -15.39
CA ILE A 81 -7.75 7.29 -16.43
C ILE A 81 -9.08 6.76 -15.86
N HIS A 82 -9.03 6.15 -14.68
CA HIS A 82 -10.21 5.56 -14.06
C HIS A 82 -11.02 6.53 -13.22
N ASP A 83 -10.36 7.54 -12.65
CA ASP A 83 -10.96 8.57 -11.78
C ASP A 83 -11.88 8.01 -10.68
N LEU A 84 -11.51 6.85 -10.14
CA LEU A 84 -12.35 6.10 -9.21
C LEU A 84 -12.39 6.77 -7.84
N TRP A 85 -13.60 6.91 -7.28
CA TRP A 85 -13.84 7.46 -5.95
C TRP A 85 -13.18 6.65 -4.81
N ARG A 86 -12.95 7.33 -3.68
CA ARG A 86 -12.43 6.73 -2.43
C ARG A 86 -13.54 6.03 -1.65
N PRO A 87 -13.22 5.04 -0.80
CA PRO A 87 -14.22 4.34 0.02
C PRO A 87 -15.12 5.27 0.83
N VAL A 88 -14.58 6.37 1.38
CA VAL A 88 -15.39 7.34 2.15
C VAL A 88 -16.49 7.99 1.33
N LEU A 89 -16.30 8.19 0.02
CA LEU A 89 -17.36 8.69 -0.84
C LEU A 89 -18.26 7.55 -1.28
N GLY A 90 -17.69 6.44 -1.76
CA GLY A 90 -18.50 5.32 -2.28
C GLY A 90 -19.43 4.68 -1.24
N VAL A 91 -19.04 4.63 0.03
CA VAL A 91 -19.91 4.13 1.13
C VAL A 91 -20.98 5.16 1.51
N ARG A 92 -20.65 6.46 1.48
CA ARG A 92 -21.58 7.53 1.85
C ARG A 92 -22.59 7.87 0.75
N GLU A 93 -22.23 7.60 -0.48
CA GLU A 93 -23.00 7.88 -1.69
C GLU A 93 -23.33 6.59 -2.45
N HIS A 94 -23.49 5.46 -1.73
CA HIS A 94 -23.85 4.18 -2.34
C HIS A 94 -25.26 4.23 -2.97
N ASP A 95 -26.14 5.04 -2.39
CA ASP A 95 -27.50 5.23 -2.88
C ASP A 95 -27.58 6.19 -4.09
N GLN A 96 -28.42 5.88 -5.07
CA GLN A 96 -28.58 6.66 -6.30
C GLN A 96 -29.15 8.06 -6.10
N SER A 97 -29.81 8.31 -4.96
CA SER A 97 -30.35 9.61 -4.58
C SER A 97 -29.31 10.51 -3.91
N MET A 98 -28.10 10.00 -3.66
CA MET A 98 -27.01 10.71 -3.00
C MET A 98 -25.98 11.26 -4.00
N GLY A 99 -25.31 12.34 -3.61
CA GLY A 99 -24.26 12.98 -4.41
C GLY A 99 -24.73 14.16 -5.27
N PRO A 100 -23.80 14.91 -5.86
CA PRO A 100 -24.07 16.21 -6.46
C PRO A 100 -24.90 16.17 -7.76
N ALA A 101 -24.99 15.00 -8.41
CA ALA A 101 -25.70 14.82 -9.67
C ALA A 101 -27.00 14.00 -9.53
N ALA A 102 -27.37 13.60 -8.31
CA ALA A 102 -28.50 12.73 -8.06
C ALA A 102 -29.84 13.45 -8.01
N GLU A 103 -30.92 12.73 -8.32
CA GLU A 103 -32.29 13.13 -8.00
C GLU A 103 -32.65 12.59 -6.61
N GLY A 104 -32.70 13.49 -5.61
CA GLY A 104 -32.99 13.12 -4.23
C GLY A 104 -34.37 12.46 -4.07
N ASN A 105 -34.46 11.46 -3.19
CA ASN A 105 -35.71 10.80 -2.80
C ASN A 105 -35.73 10.61 -1.26
N ASN A 106 -36.75 9.92 -0.73
CA ASN A 106 -36.87 9.66 0.72
C ASN A 106 -36.43 8.24 1.13
N ASP A 107 -36.06 7.40 0.17
CA ASP A 107 -35.75 5.98 0.38
C ASP A 107 -34.25 5.79 0.17
N MET A 108 -33.53 5.45 1.22
CA MET A 108 -32.08 5.22 1.18
C MET A 108 -31.79 3.73 1.17
N ASP A 109 -30.84 3.31 0.34
CA ASP A 109 -30.26 1.96 0.39
C ASP A 109 -29.65 1.69 1.78
N ASP A 110 -29.93 0.50 2.35
CA ASP A 110 -29.43 0.09 3.67
C ASP A 110 -27.90 -0.09 3.69
N GLU A 111 -27.27 -0.28 2.52
CA GLU A 111 -25.80 -0.31 2.38
C GLU A 111 -25.18 1.10 2.36
N CYS A 112 -25.99 2.14 2.19
CA CYS A 112 -25.53 3.53 2.22
C CYS A 112 -25.35 4.00 3.67
N GLN A 113 -24.13 4.45 4.02
CA GLN A 113 -23.80 4.95 5.37
C GLN A 113 -23.26 6.38 5.30
N PRO A 114 -24.13 7.41 5.29
CA PRO A 114 -23.74 8.81 5.07
C PRO A 114 -22.77 9.40 6.10
N ASP A 115 -22.73 8.83 7.30
CA ASP A 115 -21.86 9.26 8.39
C ASP A 115 -20.60 8.42 8.54
N TRP A 116 -20.41 7.37 7.71
CA TRP A 116 -19.27 6.48 7.78
C TRP A 116 -17.94 7.22 7.71
N LEU A 117 -16.98 6.82 8.53
CA LEU A 117 -15.64 7.39 8.56
C LEU A 117 -14.59 6.29 8.53
N PRO A 118 -13.57 6.40 7.65
CA PRO A 118 -12.45 5.48 7.67
C PRO A 118 -11.58 5.69 8.92
N LEU A 119 -10.67 4.75 9.19
CA LEU A 119 -9.56 5.02 10.12
C LEU A 119 -8.70 6.18 9.58
N GLY A 120 -8.51 6.21 8.26
CA GLY A 120 -7.84 7.27 7.51
C GLY A 120 -6.33 7.15 7.50
N ALA A 121 -5.70 7.81 6.53
CA ALA A 121 -4.25 7.98 6.45
C ALA A 121 -3.74 8.68 7.73
N PRO A 122 -2.77 8.09 8.46
CA PRO A 122 -2.30 8.63 9.73
C PRO A 122 -1.71 10.03 9.60
N ASN A 123 -2.23 10.99 10.36
CA ASN A 123 -1.68 12.35 10.42
C ASN A 123 -0.61 12.46 11.53
N THR A 124 0.46 11.68 11.37
CA THR A 124 1.48 11.48 12.40
C THR A 124 2.22 12.78 12.72
N ASN A 125 2.52 12.99 14.00
CA ASN A 125 3.16 14.18 14.58
C ASN A 125 2.36 15.49 14.44
N VAL A 126 1.07 15.41 14.10
CA VAL A 126 0.17 16.57 13.99
C VAL A 126 -1.13 16.27 14.73
N ILE A 127 -1.54 17.15 15.66
CA ILE A 127 -2.85 17.03 16.29
C ILE A 127 -3.91 17.45 15.26
N GLY A 128 -4.73 16.50 14.81
CA GLY A 128 -5.68 16.72 13.73
C GLY A 128 -6.43 15.46 13.34
N LYS A 129 -7.33 15.55 12.37
CA LYS A 129 -7.97 14.35 11.81
C LYS A 129 -6.97 13.60 10.93
N ASN A 130 -7.10 12.27 10.91
CA ASN A 130 -6.57 11.47 9.81
C ASN A 130 -7.29 11.88 8.51
N THR A 131 -6.64 11.66 7.38
CA THR A 131 -7.10 12.18 6.09
C THR A 131 -7.44 11.07 5.09
N THR A 132 -8.06 11.44 3.99
CA THR A 132 -8.11 10.62 2.78
C THR A 132 -7.22 11.29 1.74
N PRO A 133 -6.26 10.58 1.12
CA PRO A 133 -5.33 11.21 0.18
C PRO A 133 -6.07 11.84 -1.02
N PRO A 134 -5.68 13.05 -1.49
CA PRO A 134 -6.45 13.88 -2.42
C PRO A 134 -6.22 13.50 -3.89
N PHE A 135 -6.41 12.23 -4.22
CA PHE A 135 -6.30 11.68 -5.57
C PHE A 135 -7.14 10.39 -5.71
N PRO A 136 -7.49 9.98 -6.95
CA PRO A 136 -8.35 8.82 -7.20
C PRO A 136 -7.82 7.52 -6.56
N ALA A 137 -8.73 6.58 -6.33
CA ALA A 137 -8.47 5.35 -5.59
C ALA A 137 -7.69 4.32 -6.42
N TYR A 138 -8.19 3.93 -7.60
CA TYR A 138 -7.64 2.79 -8.35
C TYR A 138 -6.50 3.15 -9.31
N PRO A 139 -5.36 2.44 -9.31
CA PRO A 139 -4.93 1.44 -8.33
C PRO A 139 -4.29 2.10 -7.09
N SER A 140 -4.06 1.33 -6.03
CA SER A 140 -3.34 1.79 -4.84
C SER A 140 -1.88 2.10 -5.16
N GLY A 141 -1.45 3.33 -4.84
CA GLY A 141 -0.07 3.77 -5.01
C GLY A 141 0.86 2.95 -4.11
N HIS A 142 0.52 2.80 -2.83
CA HIS A 142 1.28 1.97 -1.89
C HIS A 142 1.48 0.56 -2.40
N ALA A 143 0.41 -0.10 -2.85
CA ALA A 143 0.46 -1.46 -3.39
C ALA A 143 1.42 -1.55 -4.58
N THR A 144 1.33 -0.59 -5.51
CA THR A 144 2.18 -0.56 -6.71
C THR A 144 3.65 -0.31 -6.37
N PHE A 145 3.94 0.71 -5.56
CA PHE A 145 5.32 1.02 -5.16
C PHE A 145 5.96 -0.11 -4.35
N GLY A 146 5.24 -0.67 -3.38
CA GLY A 146 5.75 -1.74 -2.52
C GLY A 146 6.03 -3.01 -3.32
N ALA A 147 5.09 -3.42 -4.18
CA ALA A 147 5.30 -4.55 -5.09
C ALA A 147 6.51 -4.33 -6.01
N ALA A 148 6.64 -3.15 -6.63
CA ALA A 148 7.77 -2.84 -7.49
C ALA A 148 9.12 -2.86 -6.74
N ALA A 149 9.19 -2.19 -5.58
CA ALA A 149 10.43 -2.08 -4.79
C ALA A 149 10.89 -3.44 -4.24
N PHE A 150 9.97 -4.19 -3.64
CA PHE A 150 10.29 -5.45 -2.99
C PHE A 150 10.49 -6.58 -3.99
N HIS A 151 9.70 -6.63 -5.07
CA HIS A 151 9.88 -7.68 -6.08
C HIS A 151 11.15 -7.49 -6.90
N ILE A 152 11.53 -6.25 -7.26
CA ILE A 152 12.84 -6.06 -7.93
C ILE A 152 14.03 -6.35 -6.99
N THR A 153 13.84 -6.16 -5.68
CA THR A 153 14.81 -6.59 -4.66
C THR A 153 14.90 -8.12 -4.62
N ARG A 154 13.77 -8.82 -4.66
CA ARG A 154 13.73 -10.29 -4.76
C ARG A 154 14.46 -10.78 -6.00
N LEU A 155 14.14 -10.23 -7.18
CA LEU A 155 14.79 -10.58 -8.46
C LEU A 155 16.30 -10.31 -8.45
N PHE A 156 16.75 -9.26 -7.76
CA PHE A 156 18.18 -8.96 -7.61
C PHE A 156 18.95 -10.08 -6.89
N TYR A 157 18.34 -10.72 -5.88
CA TYR A 157 18.97 -11.79 -5.11
C TYR A 157 18.66 -13.19 -5.65
N ASP A 158 17.51 -13.39 -6.27
CA ASP A 158 17.10 -14.61 -6.95
C ASP A 158 16.34 -14.27 -8.24
N PRO A 159 17.00 -14.32 -9.41
CA PRO A 159 16.38 -14.05 -10.70
C PRO A 159 15.25 -15.01 -11.09
N ASN A 160 15.11 -16.16 -10.41
CA ASN A 160 14.09 -17.17 -10.71
C ASN A 160 12.93 -17.16 -9.71
N VAL A 161 12.93 -16.24 -8.74
CA VAL A 161 11.86 -16.14 -7.75
C VAL A 161 10.51 -15.92 -8.43
N GLY A 162 9.53 -16.75 -8.09
CA GLY A 162 8.18 -16.63 -8.62
C GLY A 162 7.41 -15.47 -8.02
N ASP A 163 6.28 -15.17 -8.67
CA ASP A 163 5.23 -14.39 -8.03
C ASP A 163 4.65 -15.23 -6.89
N GLN A 164 4.35 -14.60 -5.76
CA GLN A 164 3.79 -15.26 -4.58
C GLN A 164 4.68 -16.22 -3.79
N ASP A 165 5.85 -16.56 -4.29
CA ASP A 165 6.77 -17.41 -3.54
C ASP A 165 7.25 -16.69 -2.26
N PRO A 166 7.25 -17.35 -1.09
CA PRO A 166 7.93 -16.81 0.08
C PRO A 166 9.44 -16.71 -0.20
N ASP A 167 10.11 -15.78 0.48
CA ASP A 167 11.56 -15.63 0.38
C ASP A 167 12.21 -15.52 1.77
N THR A 168 13.52 -15.77 1.84
CA THR A 168 14.28 -15.72 3.10
C THR A 168 15.12 -14.45 3.20
N LEU A 169 14.82 -13.40 2.42
CA LEU A 169 15.63 -12.17 2.43
C LEU A 169 15.53 -11.40 3.74
N PHE A 170 14.50 -11.67 4.54
CA PHE A 170 14.26 -11.09 5.85
C PHE A 170 14.40 -12.09 7.00
N ASP A 171 14.96 -13.29 6.75
CA ASP A 171 15.15 -14.30 7.79
C ASP A 171 16.13 -13.81 8.87
N GLY A 172 15.74 -14.00 10.13
CA GLY A 172 16.48 -13.50 11.30
C GLY A 172 16.51 -11.97 11.44
N LEU A 173 15.78 -11.21 10.62
CA LEU A 173 15.70 -9.76 10.70
C LEU A 173 14.39 -9.30 11.36
N VAL A 174 14.43 -8.08 11.90
CA VAL A 174 13.26 -7.39 12.41
C VAL A 174 13.23 -5.96 11.87
N PHE A 175 12.03 -5.40 11.73
CA PHE A 175 11.82 -4.02 11.32
C PHE A 175 10.94 -3.27 12.33
N VAL A 176 11.18 -1.97 12.45
CA VAL A 176 10.34 -1.04 13.22
C VAL A 176 9.98 0.10 12.28
N SER A 177 8.69 0.21 11.95
CA SER A 177 8.16 1.34 11.22
C SER A 177 8.26 2.61 12.06
N ASP A 178 8.61 3.74 11.44
CA ASP A 178 8.62 5.03 12.13
C ASP A 178 7.21 5.43 12.62
N GLU A 179 6.14 4.81 12.08
CA GLU A 179 4.78 5.00 12.60
C GLU A 179 4.59 4.41 14.00
N TYR A 180 5.43 3.44 14.39
CA TYR A 180 5.42 2.71 15.66
C TYR A 180 6.84 2.56 16.24
N ASP A 181 7.58 3.66 16.33
CA ASP A 181 8.97 3.67 16.81
C ASP A 181 9.11 3.90 18.32
N GLY A 182 8.02 4.24 19.02
CA GLY A 182 8.05 4.64 20.43
C GLY A 182 8.36 6.13 20.66
N PHE A 183 8.42 6.93 19.60
CA PHE A 183 8.72 8.37 19.65
C PHE A 183 7.65 9.21 18.94
N ASN A 184 7.26 8.81 17.73
CA ASN A 184 6.28 9.53 16.93
C ASN A 184 4.89 9.46 17.56
N LYS A 185 4.13 10.54 17.39
CA LYS A 185 2.83 10.72 18.02
C LYS A 185 1.71 10.54 17.02
N ASP A 186 0.62 9.94 17.48
CA ASP A 186 -0.61 9.84 16.72
C ASP A 186 -1.27 11.22 16.52
N ASN A 187 -2.40 11.20 15.82
CA ASN A 187 -3.16 12.38 15.46
C ASN A 187 -3.87 13.06 16.66
N LYS A 188 -3.71 12.52 17.88
CA LYS A 188 -4.17 13.07 19.16
C LYS A 188 -3.01 13.53 20.04
N GLY A 189 -1.76 13.41 19.59
CA GLY A 189 -0.58 13.76 20.35
C GLY A 189 -0.09 12.68 21.32
N THR A 190 -0.66 11.47 21.27
CA THR A 190 -0.21 10.33 22.07
C THR A 190 0.93 9.60 21.37
N VAL A 191 2.00 9.29 22.10
CA VAL A 191 3.13 8.54 21.54
C VAL A 191 2.67 7.16 21.11
N ARG A 192 2.94 6.77 19.86
CA ARG A 192 2.66 5.42 19.39
C ARG A 192 3.67 4.45 20.01
N PRO A 193 3.23 3.27 20.50
CA PRO A 193 4.14 2.32 21.11
C PRO A 193 5.16 1.82 20.09
N ARG A 194 6.33 1.40 20.59
CA ARG A 194 7.32 0.72 19.74
C ARG A 194 6.80 -0.67 19.36
N HIS A 195 6.64 -0.95 18.07
CA HIS A 195 6.19 -2.25 17.58
C HIS A 195 7.23 -2.86 16.64
N VAL A 196 7.86 -3.95 17.09
CA VAL A 196 8.84 -4.72 16.32
C VAL A 196 8.13 -5.81 15.56
N ARG A 197 8.46 -5.97 14.28
CA ARG A 197 7.91 -7.04 13.44
C ARG A 197 9.01 -7.81 12.76
N ASP A 198 8.88 -9.13 12.74
CA ASP A 198 9.55 -10.04 11.83
C ASP A 198 8.63 -10.36 10.64
N PHE A 199 9.21 -10.93 9.59
CA PHE A 199 8.50 -11.29 8.36
C PHE A 199 9.02 -12.65 7.87
N PRO A 200 8.48 -13.77 8.39
CA PRO A 200 9.01 -15.11 8.12
C PRO A 200 8.93 -15.52 6.63
N ASP A 201 7.93 -15.02 5.89
CA ASP A 201 7.82 -15.23 4.44
C ASP A 201 8.50 -14.10 3.63
N GLY A 202 9.38 -13.35 4.30
CA GLY A 202 10.28 -12.37 3.70
C GLY A 202 9.58 -11.18 3.04
N LEU A 203 10.15 -10.74 1.93
CA LEU A 203 9.64 -9.60 1.19
C LEU A 203 8.28 -9.90 0.52
N TRP A 204 7.94 -11.17 0.29
CA TRP A 204 6.58 -11.52 -0.17
C TRP A 204 5.51 -11.01 0.80
N ARG A 205 5.68 -11.34 2.08
CA ARG A 205 4.71 -10.97 3.12
C ARG A 205 4.56 -9.46 3.21
N MET A 206 5.67 -8.74 3.07
CA MET A 206 5.67 -7.29 3.06
C MET A 206 4.89 -6.70 1.88
N ILE A 207 4.97 -7.30 0.68
CA ILE A 207 4.18 -6.88 -0.50
C ILE A 207 2.68 -7.02 -0.20
N GLU A 208 2.26 -8.19 0.27
CA GLU A 208 0.85 -8.47 0.56
C GLU A 208 0.31 -7.55 1.65
N GLU A 209 1.00 -7.47 2.79
CA GLU A 209 0.55 -6.65 3.92
C GLU A 209 0.54 -5.16 3.61
N ASN A 210 1.52 -4.66 2.86
CA ASN A 210 1.52 -3.29 2.38
C ASN A 210 0.30 -3.01 1.49
N GLY A 211 -0.09 -3.95 0.63
CA GLY A 211 -1.34 -3.87 -0.14
C GLY A 211 -2.58 -3.81 0.75
N ARG A 212 -2.74 -4.76 1.68
CA ARG A 212 -3.89 -4.85 2.60
C ARG A 212 -3.99 -3.68 3.58
N SER A 213 -2.85 -3.12 3.98
CA SER A 213 -2.79 -2.02 4.96
C SER A 213 -3.74 -0.86 4.59
N ARG A 214 -3.92 -0.61 3.29
CA ARG A 214 -4.72 0.50 2.80
C ARG A 214 -6.22 0.26 2.92
N VAL A 215 -6.62 -1.01 2.85
CA VAL A 215 -7.98 -1.47 3.14
C VAL A 215 -8.25 -1.32 4.63
N TYR A 216 -7.30 -1.72 5.49
CA TYR A 216 -7.43 -1.56 6.94
C TYR A 216 -7.52 -0.10 7.37
N LEU A 217 -6.83 0.82 6.69
CA LEU A 217 -7.00 2.25 6.89
C LEU A 217 -8.33 2.79 6.34
N GLY A 218 -9.05 2.04 5.50
CA GLY A 218 -10.30 2.46 4.86
C GLY A 218 -10.10 3.53 3.77
N VAL A 219 -8.89 3.63 3.20
CA VAL A 219 -8.56 4.64 2.17
C VAL A 219 -8.55 4.06 0.76
N HIS A 220 -8.58 2.73 0.62
CA HIS A 220 -8.60 2.02 -0.66
C HIS A 220 -9.59 0.86 -0.62
N TRP A 221 -10.17 0.54 -1.77
CA TRP A 221 -10.91 -0.71 -1.99
C TRP A 221 -9.93 -1.89 -2.04
N VAL A 222 -10.37 -3.12 -1.76
CA VAL A 222 -9.47 -4.29 -1.82
C VAL A 222 -8.87 -4.47 -3.21
N PHE A 223 -9.69 -4.31 -4.25
CA PHE A 223 -9.26 -4.40 -5.65
C PHE A 223 -8.29 -3.29 -6.07
N ASP A 224 -8.16 -2.19 -5.32
CA ASP A 224 -7.12 -1.20 -5.59
C ASP A 224 -5.72 -1.80 -5.33
N ALA A 225 -5.61 -2.75 -4.41
CA ALA A 225 -4.37 -3.48 -4.13
C ALA A 225 -4.24 -4.73 -5.02
N PHE A 226 -5.24 -5.61 -4.99
CA PHE A 226 -5.30 -6.85 -5.76
C PHE A 226 -6.72 -7.45 -5.73
N ALA A 227 -7.03 -8.33 -6.68
CA ALA A 227 -8.22 -9.17 -6.56
C ALA A 227 -8.06 -10.20 -5.43
N VAL A 228 -9.19 -10.64 -4.87
CA VAL A 228 -9.23 -11.71 -3.87
C VAL A 228 -10.17 -12.83 -4.33
N ASP A 229 -9.88 -14.06 -3.93
CA ASP A 229 -10.76 -15.21 -4.15
C ASP A 229 -11.90 -15.26 -3.10
N SER A 230 -12.68 -16.34 -3.13
CA SER A 230 -13.81 -16.54 -2.20
C SER A 230 -13.39 -16.63 -0.73
N ASP A 231 -12.13 -16.96 -0.46
CA ASP A 231 -11.58 -17.10 0.89
C ASP A 231 -10.86 -15.81 1.34
N GLY A 232 -10.89 -14.75 0.51
CA GLY A 232 -10.20 -13.49 0.78
C GLY A 232 -8.69 -13.53 0.53
N ALA A 233 -8.18 -14.64 -0.01
CA ALA A 233 -6.77 -14.79 -0.37
C ALA A 233 -6.47 -14.00 -1.65
N LEU A 234 -5.24 -13.52 -1.77
CA LEU A 234 -4.79 -12.70 -2.89
C LEU A 234 -4.80 -13.53 -4.20
N ASP A 235 -5.44 -12.99 -5.24
CA ASP A 235 -5.54 -13.60 -6.56
C ASP A 235 -4.88 -12.70 -7.62
N LEU A 236 -3.63 -13.04 -8.00
CA LEU A 236 -2.93 -12.35 -9.09
C LEU A 236 -3.40 -12.77 -10.48
N GLY A 237 -4.13 -13.88 -10.61
CA GLY A 237 -4.59 -14.42 -11.90
C GLY A 237 -5.54 -13.47 -12.63
N GLN A 238 -6.26 -12.63 -11.88
CA GLN A 238 -7.16 -11.61 -12.44
C GLN A 238 -6.43 -10.35 -12.93
N ASN A 239 -5.16 -10.15 -12.54
CA ASN A 239 -4.36 -9.00 -12.95
C ASN A 239 -5.04 -7.63 -12.66
N VAL A 240 -5.66 -7.51 -11.48
CA VAL A 240 -6.35 -6.31 -10.99
C VAL A 240 -5.55 -5.67 -9.86
N GLY A 241 -5.48 -4.35 -9.82
CA GLY A 241 -4.90 -3.61 -8.70
C GLY A 241 -3.41 -3.29 -8.81
N GLY A 242 -2.89 -2.62 -7.78
CA GLY A 242 -1.53 -2.10 -7.75
C GLY A 242 -0.44 -3.16 -7.61
N VAL A 243 -0.68 -4.26 -6.88
CA VAL A 243 0.32 -5.32 -6.71
C VAL A 243 0.72 -5.95 -8.05
N PRO A 244 -0.19 -6.51 -8.87
CA PRO A 244 0.21 -7.09 -10.16
C PRO A 244 0.87 -6.06 -11.09
N LEU A 245 0.43 -4.79 -11.07
CA LEU A 245 1.09 -3.70 -11.80
C LEU A 245 2.55 -3.51 -11.35
N GLY A 246 2.80 -3.42 -10.04
CA GLY A 246 4.15 -3.25 -9.50
C GLY A 246 5.05 -4.46 -9.76
N LEU A 247 4.53 -5.68 -9.63
CA LEU A 247 5.26 -6.90 -9.98
C LEU A 247 5.68 -6.91 -11.45
N LYS A 248 4.78 -6.54 -12.36
CA LYS A 248 5.07 -6.46 -13.79
C LYS A 248 6.16 -5.44 -14.09
N ILE A 249 6.08 -4.24 -13.51
CA ILE A 249 7.09 -3.18 -13.67
C ILE A 249 8.47 -3.68 -13.22
N ALA A 250 8.55 -4.33 -12.06
CA ALA A 250 9.80 -4.90 -11.56
C ALA A 250 10.38 -5.94 -12.52
N LYS A 251 9.55 -6.85 -13.02
CA LYS A 251 9.95 -7.91 -13.97
C LYS A 251 10.42 -7.35 -15.31
N ASP A 252 9.69 -6.38 -15.87
CA ASP A 252 10.04 -5.76 -17.16
C ASP A 252 11.39 -5.01 -17.04
N ILE A 253 11.57 -4.19 -16.01
CA ILE A 253 12.84 -3.46 -15.77
C ILE A 253 14.00 -4.42 -15.56
N PHE A 254 13.80 -5.46 -14.76
CA PHE A 254 14.86 -6.43 -14.46
C PHE A 254 15.24 -7.25 -15.72
N GLY A 255 14.24 -7.78 -16.43
CA GLY A 255 14.42 -8.58 -17.65
C GLY A 255 15.09 -7.81 -18.78
N ASP A 256 14.78 -6.52 -18.93
CA ASP A 256 15.42 -5.65 -19.94
C ASP A 256 16.81 -5.16 -19.54
N GLY A 257 17.25 -5.45 -18.31
CA GLY A 257 18.56 -5.07 -17.79
C GLY A 257 18.65 -3.60 -17.36
N MET A 258 17.51 -2.96 -17.02
CA MET A 258 17.40 -1.53 -16.67
C MET A 258 17.81 -0.60 -17.84
N LYS A 259 17.38 -0.94 -19.05
CA LYS A 259 17.56 -0.10 -20.24
C LYS A 259 16.53 1.04 -20.25
N LYS A 260 16.90 2.15 -20.89
CA LYS A 260 16.00 3.29 -21.08
C LYS A 260 14.77 2.87 -21.91
N SER A 261 13.58 3.26 -21.46
CA SER A 261 12.34 3.05 -22.20
C SER A 261 12.41 3.68 -23.60
N THR A 262 11.89 2.95 -24.59
CA THR A 262 11.70 3.41 -25.97
C THR A 262 10.27 3.89 -26.23
N VAL A 263 9.37 3.72 -25.26
CA VAL A 263 8.00 4.20 -25.32
C VAL A 263 7.98 5.70 -25.01
N PRO A 264 7.44 6.55 -25.91
CA PRO A 264 7.34 7.98 -25.64
C PRO A 264 6.33 8.27 -24.52
N PRO A 265 6.41 9.44 -23.85
CA PRO A 265 5.35 9.88 -22.94
C PRO A 265 4.00 9.87 -23.64
N ARG A 266 2.94 9.43 -22.94
CA ARG A 266 1.57 9.58 -23.47
C ARG A 266 1.25 11.08 -23.58
N THR A 267 0.73 11.47 -24.74
CA THR A 267 0.27 12.83 -25.06
C THR A 267 -1.17 13.04 -24.68
#